data_AF-A0A835SR85-F1
#
_entry.id   AF-A0A835SR85-F1
#
_cell.length_a   1.000
_cell.length_b   1.000
_cell.length_c   1.000
_cell.angle_alpha   90.00
_cell.angle_beta   90.00
_cell.angle_gamma   90.00
#
_symmetry.space_group_name_H-M   'P 1'
#
loop_
_entity.id
_entity.type
_entity.pdbx_description
1 polymer ?
#
loop_
_entity_poly.entity_id
_entity_poly.type
_entity_poly.pdbx_seq_one_letter_code
_entity_poly.pdbx_strand_id
1 'polypeptide(L)'
;MSPKFDDDLLLQISSSGASAFGALGLLGMDQTHDVFFKNERQNHPEIQRLWGCSCAMAGANGLLVARSDDEQLKKDTMKVHGVAWHGTAAMSAYNSHNGTQRKEVGYTTAGFSAALGGLLLVRGFRKDDEDRDNKKQEKPKKETRPK
;
A
#
# COMPACT_ATOMS: atom_id res chain seq x y z
N MET A 1 8.70 24.80 6.80
CA MET A 1 9.24 23.68 6.00
C MET A 1 8.38 22.46 6.30
N SER A 2 7.58 21.99 5.35
CA SER A 2 6.89 20.70 5.52
C SER A 2 7.95 19.59 5.58
N PRO A 3 7.84 18.60 6.47
CA PRO A 3 8.75 17.46 6.47
C PRO A 3 8.83 16.86 5.06
N LYS A 4 10.03 16.74 4.49
CA LYS A 4 10.24 15.96 3.27
C LYS A 4 10.09 14.48 3.66
N PHE A 5 8.91 13.94 3.46
CA PHE A 5 8.62 12.53 3.70
C PHE A 5 9.18 11.71 2.54
N ASP A 6 10.07 10.76 2.83
CA ASP A 6 10.82 9.96 1.85
C ASP A 6 9.92 8.88 1.21
N ASP A 7 9.84 8.88 -0.13
CA ASP A 7 9.02 7.94 -0.90
C ASP A 7 9.60 6.52 -0.86
N ASP A 8 10.92 6.39 -0.82
CA ASP A 8 11.60 5.10 -0.74
C ASP A 8 11.33 4.46 0.62
N LEU A 9 11.38 5.26 1.69
CA LEU A 9 11.06 4.80 3.04
C LEU A 9 9.60 4.37 3.14
N LEU A 10 8.67 5.12 2.54
CA LEU A 10 7.24 4.78 2.58
C LEU A 10 6.95 3.47 1.83
N LEU A 11 7.55 3.29 0.65
CA LEU A 11 7.46 2.04 -0.10
C LEU A 11 8.11 0.88 0.66
N GLN A 12 9.28 1.08 1.26
CA GLN A 12 9.93 0.07 2.10
C GLN A 12 9.06 -0.36 3.27
N ILE A 13 8.49 0.58 4.02
CA ILE A 13 7.59 0.27 5.16
C ILE A 13 6.38 -0.55 4.68
N SER A 14 5.73 -0.09 3.60
CA SER A 14 4.58 -0.79 3.01
C SER A 14 4.92 -2.21 2.59
N SER A 15 6.05 -2.37 1.90
CA SER A 15 6.53 -3.64 1.38
C SER A 15 7.02 -4.59 2.47
N SER A 16 7.74 -4.11 3.47
CA SER A 16 8.12 -4.92 4.64
C SER A 16 6.89 -5.41 5.39
N GLY A 17 5.86 -4.57 5.52
CA GLY A 17 4.57 -4.98 6.09
C GLY A 17 3.91 -6.11 5.29
N ALA A 18 3.86 -5.97 3.96
CA ALA A 18 3.32 -7.00 3.07
C ALA A 18 4.14 -8.32 3.12
N SER A 19 5.47 -8.23 3.15
CA SER A 19 6.35 -9.40 3.29
C SER A 19 6.18 -10.09 4.64
N ALA A 20 6.04 -9.34 5.74
CA ALA A 20 5.81 -9.91 7.07
C ALA A 20 4.44 -10.60 7.15
N PHE A 21 3.38 -9.97 6.63
CA PHE A 21 2.06 -10.60 6.50
C PHE A 21 2.12 -11.87 5.62
N GLY A 22 2.89 -11.82 4.53
CA GLY A 22 3.12 -12.95 3.65
C GLY A 22 3.83 -14.12 4.34
N ALA A 23 4.86 -13.84 5.13
CA ALA A 23 5.57 -14.84 5.92
C ALA A 23 4.64 -15.52 6.94
N LEU A 24 3.79 -14.75 7.63
CA LEU A 24 2.78 -15.31 8.54
C LEU A 24 1.77 -16.21 7.81
N GLY A 25 1.38 -15.85 6.58
CA GLY A 25 0.53 -16.68 5.73
C GLY A 25 1.22 -17.98 5.27
N LEU A 26 2.49 -17.88 4.85
CA LEU A 26 3.31 -19.02 4.40
C LEU A 26 3.52 -20.07 5.48
N LEU A 27 3.67 -19.63 6.73
CA LEU A 27 3.81 -20.56 7.85
C LEU A 27 2.53 -21.36 8.09
N GLY A 28 1.36 -20.88 7.62
CA GLY A 28 0.09 -21.62 7.66
C GLY A 28 -0.28 -22.11 9.06
N MET A 29 0.13 -21.37 10.09
CA MET A 29 0.01 -21.81 11.48
C MET A 29 -1.44 -21.66 11.95
N ASP A 30 -1.97 -22.71 12.58
CA ASP A 30 -3.30 -22.68 13.23
C ASP A 30 -3.39 -21.56 14.28
N GLN A 31 -2.27 -21.27 14.95
CA GLN A 31 -2.15 -20.15 15.90
C GLN A 31 -2.46 -18.80 15.25
N THR A 32 -2.12 -18.61 13.97
CA THR A 32 -2.49 -17.39 13.22
C THR A 32 -4.00 -17.35 13.04
N HIS A 33 -4.66 -18.47 12.76
CA HIS A 33 -6.11 -18.50 12.66
C HIS A 33 -6.77 -18.06 13.98
N ASP A 34 -6.31 -18.61 15.10
CA ASP A 34 -6.88 -18.34 16.44
C ASP A 34 -6.64 -16.90 16.92
N VAL A 35 -5.50 -16.32 16.55
CA VAL A 35 -5.15 -14.92 16.88
C VAL A 35 -6.02 -13.94 16.09
N PHE A 36 -6.31 -14.23 14.82
CA PHE A 36 -7.02 -13.28 13.95
C PHE A 36 -8.55 -13.47 13.97
N PHE A 37 -9.06 -14.70 14.10
CA PHE A 37 -10.49 -15.03 13.91
C PHE A 37 -11.19 -15.48 15.20
N LYS A 38 -12.52 -15.36 15.22
CA LYS A 38 -13.37 -15.67 16.40
C LYS A 38 -14.11 -17.01 16.31
N ASN A 39 -14.40 -17.50 15.10
CA ASN A 39 -15.25 -18.68 14.86
C ASN A 39 -14.45 -19.78 14.15
N GLU A 40 -14.95 -21.03 14.25
CA GLU A 40 -14.52 -22.24 13.52
C GLU A 40 -14.66 -22.10 11.99
N ARG A 41 -14.05 -21.08 11.39
CA ARG A 41 -13.83 -21.11 9.96
C ARG A 41 -12.91 -22.30 9.74
N GLN A 42 -13.25 -23.19 8.81
CA GLN A 42 -12.32 -24.23 8.39
C GLN A 42 -11.01 -23.53 8.01
N ASN A 43 -9.96 -23.83 8.77
CA ASN A 43 -8.64 -23.38 8.40
C ASN A 43 -8.28 -24.15 7.15
N HIS A 44 -8.12 -23.43 6.02
CA HIS A 44 -7.64 -24.00 4.78
C HIS A 44 -6.18 -23.57 4.62
N PRO A 45 -5.22 -24.32 5.21
CA PRO A 45 -3.82 -23.91 5.27
C PRO A 45 -3.21 -23.72 3.88
N GLU A 46 -3.70 -24.43 2.85
CA GLU A 46 -3.28 -24.22 1.46
C GLU A 46 -3.68 -22.84 0.93
N ILE A 47 -4.91 -22.40 1.20
CA ILE A 47 -5.39 -21.06 0.79
C ILE A 47 -4.59 -19.99 1.55
N GLN A 48 -4.35 -20.20 2.85
CA GLN A 48 -3.55 -19.28 3.66
C GLN A 48 -2.11 -19.17 3.15
N ARG A 49 -1.49 -20.29 2.75
CA ARG A 49 -0.15 -20.31 2.14
C ARG A 49 -0.11 -19.61 0.80
N LEU A 50 -1.11 -19.84 -0.07
CA LEU A 50 -1.20 -19.15 -1.37
C LEU A 50 -1.32 -17.64 -1.19
N TRP A 51 -2.20 -17.20 -0.29
CA TRP A 51 -2.31 -15.79 0.09
C TRP A 51 -0.99 -15.25 0.68
N GLY A 52 -0.31 -16.06 1.50
CA GLY A 52 1.01 -15.75 2.05
C GLY A 52 2.07 -15.55 0.97
N CYS A 53 2.15 -16.45 -0.01
CA CYS A 53 3.01 -16.33 -1.20
C CYS A 53 2.74 -15.01 -1.93
N SER A 54 1.47 -14.71 -2.21
CA SER A 54 1.09 -13.49 -2.94
C SER A 54 1.50 -12.23 -2.19
N CYS A 55 1.29 -12.17 -0.87
CA CYS A 55 1.71 -11.04 -0.05
C CYS A 55 3.24 -10.91 0.02
N ALA A 56 3.96 -12.02 0.15
CA ALA A 56 5.42 -12.03 0.17
C ALA A 56 6.02 -11.55 -1.15
N MET A 57 5.48 -12.01 -2.29
CA MET A 57 5.90 -11.55 -3.62
C MET A 57 5.57 -10.07 -3.85
N ALA A 58 4.37 -9.62 -3.46
CA ALA A 58 4.01 -8.21 -3.56
C ALA A 58 4.94 -7.32 -2.72
N GLY A 59 5.25 -7.75 -1.49
CA GLY A 59 6.22 -7.07 -0.63
C GLY A 59 7.62 -7.02 -1.24
N ALA A 60 8.13 -8.16 -1.73
CA ALA A 60 9.44 -8.23 -2.39
C ALA A 60 9.52 -7.33 -3.63
N ASN A 61 8.47 -7.32 -4.48
CA ASN A 61 8.41 -6.44 -5.65
C ASN A 61 8.45 -4.97 -5.26
N GLY A 62 7.69 -4.56 -4.24
CA GLY A 62 7.73 -3.17 -3.80
C GLY A 62 9.07 -2.78 -3.14
N LEU A 63 9.81 -3.71 -2.52
CA LEU A 63 11.18 -3.44 -2.05
C LEU A 63 12.13 -3.17 -3.22
N LEU A 64 11.97 -3.89 -4.34
CA LEU A 64 12.76 -3.65 -5.55
C LEU A 64 12.43 -2.29 -6.16
N VAL A 65 11.14 -1.93 -6.23
CA VAL A 65 10.72 -0.62 -6.74
C VAL A 65 11.22 0.52 -5.85
N ALA A 66 11.22 0.35 -4.53
CA ALA A 66 11.74 1.34 -3.59
C ALA A 66 13.25 1.61 -3.74
N ARG A 67 13.97 0.79 -4.50
CA ARG A 67 15.40 0.96 -4.82
C ARG A 67 15.62 1.37 -6.28
N SER A 68 14.56 1.53 -7.06
CA SER A 68 14.64 1.99 -8.44
C SER A 68 14.91 3.50 -8.49
N ASP A 69 15.55 3.98 -9.55
CA ASP A 69 15.67 5.42 -9.83
C ASP A 69 14.46 5.96 -10.62
N ASP A 70 13.51 5.10 -11.00
CA ASP A 70 12.31 5.48 -11.74
C ASP A 70 11.21 6.02 -10.80
N GLU A 71 11.16 7.35 -10.69
CA GLU A 71 10.17 8.06 -9.87
C GLU A 71 8.72 7.84 -10.32
N GLN A 72 8.48 7.66 -11.62
CA GLN A 72 7.13 7.39 -12.12
C GLN A 72 6.67 5.99 -11.70
N LEU A 73 7.56 5.00 -11.81
CA LEU A 73 7.32 3.64 -11.33
C LEU A 73 7.04 3.61 -9.83
N LYS A 74 7.78 4.38 -9.01
CA LYS A 74 7.51 4.51 -7.57
C LYS A 74 6.12 5.07 -7.31
N LYS A 75 5.72 6.15 -8.01
CA LYS A 75 4.39 6.75 -7.86
C LYS A 75 3.26 5.82 -8.25
N ASP A 76 3.41 5.12 -9.36
CA ASP A 76 2.38 4.17 -9.81
C ASP A 76 2.29 2.97 -8.87
N THR A 77 3.41 2.49 -8.35
CA THR A 77 3.44 1.45 -7.32
C THR A 77 2.81 1.92 -6.02
N MET A 78 3.05 3.16 -5.59
CA MET A 78 2.39 3.76 -4.43
C MET A 78 0.87 3.85 -4.62
N LYS A 79 0.38 4.20 -5.82
CA LYS A 79 -1.07 4.20 -6.10
C LYS A 79 -1.65 2.80 -5.98
N VAL A 80 -1.00 1.79 -6.56
CA VAL A 80 -1.46 0.39 -6.52
C VAL A 80 -1.45 -0.14 -5.09
N HIS A 81 -0.33 0.01 -4.36
CA HIS A 81 -0.24 -0.38 -2.95
C HIS A 81 -1.26 0.38 -2.09
N GLY A 82 -1.47 1.67 -2.35
CA GLY A 82 -2.43 2.50 -1.64
C GLY A 82 -3.86 1.97 -1.77
N VAL A 83 -4.29 1.62 -2.99
CA VAL A 83 -5.58 0.97 -3.23
C VAL A 83 -5.66 -0.39 -2.55
N ALA A 84 -4.61 -1.21 -2.63
CA ALA A 84 -4.57 -2.52 -1.99
C ALA A 84 -4.73 -2.42 -0.46
N TRP A 85 -4.00 -1.52 0.19
CA TRP A 85 -4.12 -1.28 1.63
C TRP A 85 -5.51 -0.77 2.04
N HIS A 86 -6.15 0.09 1.24
CA HIS A 86 -7.54 0.46 1.49
C HIS A 86 -8.51 -0.72 1.34
N GLY A 87 -8.26 -1.61 0.37
CA GLY A 87 -8.99 -2.87 0.24
C GLY A 87 -8.85 -3.74 1.50
N THR A 88 -7.64 -3.91 2.01
CA THR A 88 -7.37 -4.60 3.28
C THR A 88 -8.07 -3.93 4.46
N ALA A 89 -8.12 -2.60 4.48
CA ALA A 89 -8.80 -1.85 5.53
C ALA A 89 -10.31 -2.12 5.54
N ALA A 90 -10.94 -1.99 4.37
CA ALA A 90 -12.37 -2.25 4.20
C ALA A 90 -12.73 -3.69 4.56
N MET A 91 -11.93 -4.66 4.11
CA MET A 91 -12.14 -6.07 4.39
C MET A 91 -11.99 -6.40 5.89
N SER A 92 -10.99 -5.82 6.56
CA SER A 92 -10.77 -6.03 8.01
C SER A 92 -11.89 -5.42 8.86
N ALA A 93 -12.36 -4.22 8.48
CA ALA A 93 -13.50 -3.59 9.13
C ALA A 93 -14.79 -4.40 8.94
N TYR A 94 -15.05 -4.86 7.70
CA TYR A 94 -16.20 -5.71 7.38
C TYR A 94 -16.19 -7.03 8.16
N ASN A 95 -15.05 -7.73 8.17
CA ASN A 95 -14.92 -8.99 8.90
C ASN A 95 -15.06 -8.81 10.42
N SER A 96 -14.61 -7.68 10.96
CA SER A 96 -14.78 -7.33 12.38
C SER A 96 -16.22 -7.00 12.73
N HIS A 97 -16.90 -6.25 11.84
CA HIS A 97 -18.30 -5.89 11.99
C HIS A 97 -19.19 -7.14 12.01
N ASN A 98 -18.95 -8.09 11.09
CA ASN A 98 -19.67 -9.36 11.00
C ASN A 98 -19.23 -10.41 12.04
N GLY A 99 -18.29 -10.08 12.93
CA GLY A 99 -17.82 -10.99 13.98
C GLY A 99 -16.98 -12.17 13.50
N THR A 100 -16.55 -12.19 12.23
CA THR A 100 -15.65 -13.21 11.69
C THR A 100 -14.23 -13.03 12.22
N GLN A 101 -13.74 -11.78 12.23
CA GLN A 101 -12.43 -11.40 12.77
C GLN A 101 -12.57 -10.89 14.20
N ARG A 102 -11.53 -11.07 15.03
CA ARG A 102 -11.50 -10.45 16.36
C ARG A 102 -11.59 -8.94 16.21
N LYS A 103 -12.55 -8.31 16.90
CA LYS A 103 -12.85 -6.87 16.78
C LYS A 103 -11.61 -5.99 17.01
N GLU A 104 -10.86 -6.28 18.06
CA GLU A 104 -9.63 -5.55 18.42
C GLU A 104 -8.59 -5.63 17.29
N VAL A 105 -8.33 -6.84 16.79
CA VAL A 105 -7.37 -7.07 15.72
C VAL A 105 -7.85 -6.43 14.42
N GLY A 106 -9.07 -6.71 13.98
CA GLY A 106 -9.50 -6.26 12.66
C GLY A 106 -9.82 -4.77 12.56
N TYR A 107 -10.29 -4.09 13.61
CA TYR A 107 -10.38 -2.62 13.59
C TYR A 107 -9.01 -1.95 13.68
N THR A 108 -8.05 -2.53 14.43
CA THR A 108 -6.67 -2.04 14.45
C THR A 108 -6.01 -2.19 13.09
N THR A 109 -6.12 -3.37 12.47
CA THR A 109 -5.65 -3.61 11.11
C THR A 109 -6.32 -2.68 10.11
N ALA A 110 -7.63 -2.43 10.25
CA ALA A 110 -8.35 -1.51 9.38
C ALA A 110 -7.84 -0.08 9.50
N GLY A 111 -7.65 0.43 10.72
CA GLY A 111 -7.13 1.76 10.97
C GLY A 111 -5.71 1.95 10.42
N PHE A 112 -4.80 1.01 10.72
CA PHE A 112 -3.44 1.05 10.20
C PHE A 112 -3.40 0.99 8.66
N SER A 113 -4.16 0.06 8.08
CA SER A 113 -4.21 -0.12 6.62
C SER A 113 -4.79 1.11 5.91
N ALA A 114 -5.83 1.73 6.48
CA ALA A 114 -6.41 2.96 5.93
C ALA A 114 -5.45 4.14 6.00
N ALA A 115 -4.71 4.28 7.11
CA ALA A 115 -3.71 5.33 7.25
C ALA A 115 -2.55 5.17 6.26
N LEU A 116 -1.99 3.95 6.16
CA LEU A 116 -0.91 3.64 5.22
C LEU A 116 -1.37 3.78 3.76
N GLY A 117 -2.56 3.27 3.44
CA GLY A 117 -3.18 3.42 2.12
C GLY A 117 -3.37 4.88 1.73
N GLY A 118 -3.86 5.70 2.66
CA GLY A 118 -4.02 7.13 2.46
C GLY A 118 -2.70 7.85 2.20
N LEU A 119 -1.66 7.56 3.00
CA LEU A 119 -0.32 8.14 2.81
C LEU A 119 0.27 7.79 1.44
N LEU A 120 0.16 6.52 1.03
CA LEU A 120 0.63 6.05 -0.28
C LEU A 120 -0.13 6.70 -1.43
N LEU A 121 -1.46 6.82 -1.35
CA LEU A 121 -2.24 7.51 -2.39
C LEU A 121 -1.89 9.00 -2.46
N VAL A 122 -1.79 9.68 -1.31
CA VAL A 122 -1.43 11.11 -1.27
C VAL A 122 -0.08 11.35 -1.92
N ARG A 123 0.94 10.51 -1.64
CA ARG A 123 2.26 10.63 -2.26
C ARG A 123 2.25 10.21 -3.73
N GLY A 124 1.62 9.09 -4.07
CA GLY A 124 1.53 8.58 -5.43
C GLY A 124 0.82 9.54 -6.39
N PHE A 125 -0.18 10.30 -5.93
CA PHE A 125 -0.85 11.33 -6.74
C PHE A 125 -0.24 12.73 -6.61
N ARG A 126 0.76 12.93 -5.74
CA ARG A 126 1.40 14.24 -5.60
C ARG A 126 2.20 14.53 -6.88
N LYS A 127 1.87 15.64 -7.52
CA LYS A 127 2.70 16.19 -8.60
C LYS A 127 3.95 16.79 -7.96
N ASP A 128 5.12 16.45 -8.49
CA ASP A 128 6.34 17.13 -8.08
C ASP A 128 6.36 18.52 -8.71
N ASP A 129 6.96 19.47 -8.02
CA ASP A 129 6.94 20.87 -8.43
C ASP A 129 7.66 21.09 -9.79
N GLU A 130 8.49 20.15 -10.24
CA GLU A 130 9.15 20.18 -11.56
C GLU A 130 8.15 20.15 -12.75
N ASP A 131 7.02 19.47 -12.62
CA ASP A 131 5.95 19.47 -13.63
C ASP A 131 5.22 20.82 -13.73
N ARG A 132 5.21 21.61 -12.65
CA ARG A 132 4.61 22.95 -12.66
C ARG A 132 5.49 23.96 -13.37
N ASP A 133 6.80 23.82 -13.29
CA ASP A 133 7.75 24.72 -13.93
C ASP A 133 7.93 24.39 -15.42
N ASN A 134 7.92 23.11 -15.81
CA ASN A 134 7.89 22.71 -17.23
C ASN A 134 6.61 23.19 -17.94
N LYS A 135 5.44 23.11 -17.29
CA LYS A 135 4.18 23.65 -17.87
C LYS A 135 4.11 25.18 -17.94
N LYS A 136 4.94 25.90 -17.17
CA LYS A 136 5.04 27.37 -17.27
C LYS A 136 5.94 27.81 -18.42
N GLN A 137 6.94 27.00 -18.81
CA GLN A 137 7.85 27.31 -19.91
C GLN A 137 7.21 27.10 -21.30
N GLU A 138 6.22 26.22 -21.43
CA GLU A 138 5.53 25.95 -22.72
C GLU A 138 4.45 26.98 -23.11
N LYS A 139 4.20 28.04 -22.34
CA LYS A 139 3.31 29.11 -22.83
C LYS A 139 4.01 29.87 -23.96
N PRO A 140 3.56 29.78 -25.22
CA PRO A 140 4.27 30.35 -26.35
C PRO A 140 4.24 31.88 -26.27
N LYS A 141 5.39 32.51 -26.48
CA LYS A 141 5.51 33.93 -26.84
C LYS A 141 4.54 34.20 -27.99
N LYS A 142 3.48 34.97 -27.73
CA LYS A 142 2.70 35.59 -28.81
C LYS A 142 3.67 36.42 -29.65
N GLU A 143 3.93 35.98 -30.87
CA GLU A 143 4.62 36.75 -31.90
C GLU A 143 3.91 38.10 -32.08
N THR A 144 4.54 39.16 -31.60
CA THR A 144 4.24 40.53 -32.02
C THR A 144 4.65 40.67 -33.48
N ARG A 145 3.68 40.67 -34.40
CA ARG A 145 3.91 41.12 -35.78
C ARG A 145 4.26 42.60 -35.78
N PRO A 146 5.38 43.03 -36.40
CA PRO A 146 5.60 44.44 -36.68
C PRO A 146 4.64 44.90 -37.80
N LYS A 147 4.19 46.15 -37.69
CA LYS A 147 3.31 46.84 -38.64
C LYS A 147 4.07 47.27 -39.89
#